data_AF-A0A9E0HNN4-F1
#
_entry.id   AF-A0A9E0HNN4-F1
#
_cell.length_a   1.000
_cell.length_b   1.000
_cell.length_c   1.000
_cell.angle_alpha   90.00
_cell.angle_beta   90.00
_cell.angle_gamma   90.00
#
_symmetry.space_group_name_H-M   'P 1'
#
loop_
_entity.id
_entity.type
_entity.pdbx_description
1 polymer ?
#
loop_
_entity_poly.entity_id
_entity_poly.type
_entity_poly.pdbx_seq_one_letter_code
_entity_poly.pdbx_strand_id
1 'polypeptide(L)'
;MKTLIPRSFPAVALAMGLLFSANVARAQDEPKTKDGTVFTIGMVRTGVNTDQDYLNELAGFWMPLMETAKNQGLILSYRVLRGTFSNEDDYNVLFLVEYPNLAALDPNPATEAKWKAIRDGLVAKLGGPDKLKAMRTGLEAIRTYQGEKVMRDVVVK
;
A
#
# COMPACT_ATOMS: atom_id res chain seq x y z
N MET A 1 -68.66 54.63 -22.23
CA MET A 1 -68.38 53.21 -22.46
C MET A 1 -67.14 52.83 -21.65
N LYS A 2 -67.31 52.06 -20.56
CA LYS A 2 -66.21 51.52 -19.75
C LYS A 2 -66.26 50.00 -19.91
N THR A 3 -65.24 49.44 -20.54
CA THR A 3 -65.03 47.98 -20.69
C THR A 3 -64.40 47.44 -19.41
N LEU A 4 -65.11 46.55 -18.71
CA LEU A 4 -64.61 45.76 -17.59
C LEU A 4 -64.19 44.38 -18.12
N ILE A 5 -62.89 44.07 -18.02
CA ILE A 5 -62.34 42.73 -18.29
C ILE A 5 -62.27 41.99 -16.95
N PRO A 6 -62.86 40.79 -16.80
CA PRO A 6 -62.66 39.99 -15.60
C PRO A 6 -61.33 39.24 -15.71
N ARG A 7 -60.44 39.43 -14.73
CA ARG A 7 -59.28 38.55 -14.51
C ARG A 7 -59.64 37.52 -13.44
N SER A 8 -60.04 36.33 -13.88
CA SER A 8 -60.18 35.18 -12.98
C SER A 8 -59.75 33.89 -13.67
N PHE A 9 -58.62 33.36 -13.18
CA PHE A 9 -58.14 31.96 -13.19
C PHE A 9 -57.72 31.31 -14.53
N PRO A 10 -56.81 30.29 -14.54
CA PRO A 10 -56.30 29.53 -13.38
C PRO A 10 -54.78 29.29 -13.31
N ALA A 11 -54.29 29.26 -12.06
CA ALA A 11 -53.00 28.73 -11.62
C ALA A 11 -52.90 27.18 -11.67
N VAL A 12 -53.44 26.54 -12.72
CA VAL A 12 -53.55 25.06 -12.79
C VAL A 12 -52.53 24.42 -13.74
N ALA A 13 -51.82 25.21 -14.56
CA ALA A 13 -50.88 24.65 -15.54
C ALA A 13 -49.49 24.25 -14.97
N LEU A 14 -49.15 24.61 -13.73
CA LEU A 14 -47.80 24.39 -13.20
C LEU A 14 -47.63 23.08 -12.40
N ALA A 15 -48.71 22.34 -12.12
CA ALA A 15 -48.66 21.17 -11.24
C ALA A 15 -48.47 19.82 -11.97
N MET A 16 -48.57 19.77 -13.31
CA MET A 16 -48.51 18.51 -14.08
C MET A 16 -47.14 18.17 -14.68
N GLY A 17 -46.13 19.04 -14.54
CA GLY A 17 -44.79 18.81 -15.11
C GLY A 17 -43.84 17.97 -14.24
N LEU A 18 -44.24 17.54 -13.04
CA LEU A 18 -43.33 17.00 -12.02
C LEU A 18 -43.32 15.46 -11.89
N LEU A 19 -43.98 14.70 -12.77
CA LEU A 19 -44.25 13.27 -12.53
C LEU A 19 -43.46 12.25 -13.38
N PHE A 20 -42.45 12.63 -14.17
CA PHE A 20 -41.73 11.65 -14.99
C PHE A 20 -40.20 11.69 -14.94
N SER A 21 -39.61 12.21 -13.87
CA SER A 21 -38.22 11.88 -13.50
C SER A 21 -38.19 10.56 -12.74
N ALA A 22 -38.70 9.48 -13.35
CA ALA A 22 -38.43 8.13 -12.88
C ALA A 22 -36.93 7.90 -13.06
N ASN A 23 -36.16 8.26 -12.03
CA ASN A 23 -34.79 7.82 -11.86
C ASN A 23 -34.85 6.29 -11.85
N VAL A 24 -34.62 5.68 -13.01
CA VAL A 24 -34.24 4.28 -13.08
C VAL A 24 -32.83 4.25 -12.48
N ALA A 25 -32.77 4.21 -11.15
CA ALA A 25 -31.58 3.83 -10.44
C ALA A 25 -31.28 2.41 -10.90
N ARG A 26 -30.42 2.28 -11.91
CA ARG A 26 -29.80 1.02 -12.21
C ARG A 26 -28.98 0.68 -10.98
N ALA A 27 -29.44 -0.31 -10.22
CA ALA A 27 -28.57 -0.99 -9.27
C ALA A 27 -27.31 -1.36 -10.06
N GLN A 28 -26.21 -0.66 -9.79
CA GLN A 28 -24.92 -1.11 -10.27
C GLN A 28 -24.69 -2.42 -9.53
N ASP A 29 -24.54 -3.51 -10.26
CA ASP A 29 -24.13 -4.78 -9.67
C ASP A 29 -22.93 -4.49 -8.78
N GLU A 30 -23.06 -4.77 -7.47
CA GLU A 30 -21.93 -4.57 -6.58
C GLU A 30 -20.75 -5.39 -7.11
N PRO A 31 -19.53 -4.82 -7.14
CA PRO A 31 -18.36 -5.59 -7.49
C PRO A 31 -18.29 -6.87 -6.65
N LYS A 32 -18.02 -8.00 -7.31
CA LYS A 32 -17.80 -9.30 -6.67
C LYS A 32 -16.52 -9.34 -5.83
N THR A 33 -15.72 -8.27 -5.90
CA THR A 33 -14.47 -8.11 -5.18
C THR A 33 -14.50 -6.83 -4.35
N LYS A 34 -13.83 -6.85 -3.20
CA LYS A 34 -13.56 -5.67 -2.40
C LYS A 34 -12.06 -5.49 -2.24
N ASP A 35 -11.62 -4.28 -2.49
CA ASP A 35 -10.24 -3.86 -2.29
C ASP A 35 -9.91 -3.80 -0.78
N GLY A 36 -8.83 -4.48 -0.41
CA GLY A 36 -8.26 -4.49 0.94
C GLY A 36 -6.99 -3.64 1.04
N THR A 37 -6.11 -4.05 1.96
CA THR A 37 -4.80 -3.43 2.20
C THR A 37 -3.85 -3.62 1.03
N VAL A 38 -2.73 -2.91 1.05
CA VAL A 38 -1.72 -2.94 -0.01
C VAL A 38 -0.43 -3.52 0.53
N PHE A 39 0.27 -4.32 -0.26
CA PHE A 39 1.56 -4.90 0.08
C PHE A 39 2.64 -4.41 -0.88
N THR A 40 3.79 -3.98 -0.35
CA THR A 40 5.04 -4.01 -1.12
C THR A 40 5.73 -5.35 -0.84
N ILE A 41 6.08 -6.07 -1.90
CA ILE A 41 6.66 -7.41 -1.85
C ILE A 41 8.04 -7.38 -2.49
N GLY A 42 9.07 -7.40 -1.66
CA GLY A 42 10.45 -7.54 -2.11
C GLY A 42 10.78 -9.02 -2.33
N MET A 43 11.34 -9.36 -3.49
CA MET A 43 11.68 -10.72 -3.88
C MET A 43 13.20 -10.89 -3.89
N VAL A 44 13.69 -11.89 -3.15
CA VAL A 44 15.12 -12.17 -3.03
C VAL A 44 15.42 -13.64 -3.25
N ARG A 45 16.47 -13.87 -4.04
CA ARG A 45 17.13 -15.16 -4.18
C ARG A 45 18.42 -15.15 -3.37
N THR A 46 18.56 -16.03 -2.39
CA THR A 46 19.83 -16.19 -1.66
C THR A 46 20.83 -17.01 -2.47
N GLY A 47 22.10 -16.87 -2.14
CA GLY A 47 23.17 -17.73 -2.63
C GLY A 47 23.07 -19.16 -2.07
N VAL A 48 23.88 -20.05 -2.63
CA VAL A 48 23.92 -21.45 -2.22
C VAL A 48 24.37 -21.53 -0.76
N ASN A 49 23.55 -22.16 0.09
CA ASN A 49 23.79 -22.35 1.53
C ASN A 49 23.93 -21.05 2.35
N THR A 50 23.48 -19.89 1.84
CA THR A 50 23.59 -18.60 2.57
C THR A 50 22.27 -18.12 3.18
N ASP A 51 21.20 -18.94 3.12
CA ASP A 51 19.87 -18.56 3.62
C ASP A 51 19.87 -18.04 5.05
N GLN A 52 20.52 -18.76 5.96
CA GLN A 52 20.52 -18.41 7.38
C GLN A 52 21.35 -17.14 7.63
N ASP A 53 22.48 -16.97 6.94
CA ASP A 53 23.30 -15.77 7.02
C ASP A 53 22.50 -14.55 6.56
N TYR A 54 21.75 -14.70 5.46
CA TYR A 54 20.87 -13.65 4.97
C TYR A 54 19.77 -13.28 5.99
N LEU A 55 19.13 -14.27 6.60
CA LEU A 55 18.13 -14.03 7.66
C LEU A 55 18.72 -13.35 8.90
N ASN A 56 19.93 -13.72 9.30
CA ASN A 56 20.63 -13.10 10.43
C ASN A 56 20.92 -11.62 10.17
N GLU A 57 21.35 -11.26 8.96
CA GLU A 57 21.60 -9.86 8.57
C GLU A 57 20.30 -9.03 8.57
N LEU A 58 19.18 -9.60 8.12
CA LEU A 58 17.87 -8.94 8.17
C LEU A 58 17.45 -8.61 9.61
N ALA A 59 17.74 -9.49 10.56
CA ALA A 59 17.47 -9.25 11.98
C ALA A 59 18.27 -8.06 12.54
N GLY A 60 19.46 -7.78 11.99
CA GLY A 60 20.33 -6.70 12.44
C GLY A 60 19.85 -5.30 12.03
N PHE A 61 19.10 -5.16 10.93
CA PHE A 61 18.72 -3.84 10.41
C PHE A 61 17.27 -3.75 9.93
N TRP A 62 16.82 -4.66 9.06
CA TRP A 62 15.50 -4.57 8.43
C TRP A 62 14.37 -4.82 9.45
N MET A 63 14.50 -5.83 10.30
CA MET A 63 13.49 -6.14 11.32
C MET A 63 13.27 -4.99 12.31
N PRO A 64 14.31 -4.38 12.94
CA PRO A 64 14.15 -3.21 13.79
C PRO A 64 13.55 -1.98 13.08
N LEU A 65 13.90 -1.77 11.81
CA LEU A 65 13.37 -0.70 10.96
C LEU A 65 11.86 -0.86 10.80
N MET A 66 11.40 -2.05 10.39
CA MET A 66 9.99 -2.34 10.19
C MET A 66 9.20 -2.31 11.50
N GLU A 67 9.76 -2.83 12.59
CA GLU A 67 9.09 -2.79 13.90
C GLU A 67 8.87 -1.34 14.36
N THR A 68 9.86 -0.47 14.19
CA THR A 68 9.72 0.95 14.53
C THR A 68 8.70 1.64 13.62
N ALA A 69 8.72 1.34 12.31
CA ALA A 69 7.77 1.89 11.36
C ALA A 69 6.32 1.50 11.68
N LYS A 70 6.09 0.23 12.04
CA LYS A 70 4.79 -0.28 12.49
C LYS A 70 4.32 0.44 13.74
N ASN A 71 5.20 0.59 14.73
CA ASN A 71 4.88 1.28 15.99
C ASN A 71 4.58 2.79 15.80
N GLN A 72 5.08 3.39 14.72
CA GLN A 72 4.76 4.77 14.33
C GLN A 72 3.56 4.89 13.39
N GLY A 73 2.90 3.77 13.06
CA GLY A 73 1.75 3.71 12.16
C GLY A 73 2.08 4.01 10.70
N LEU A 74 3.36 3.90 10.29
CA LEU A 74 3.77 4.06 8.90
C LEU A 74 3.37 2.87 8.03
N ILE A 75 3.27 1.70 8.66
CA ILE A 75 2.88 0.42 8.05
C ILE A 75 1.91 -0.30 9.00
N LEU A 76 1.05 -1.16 8.48
CA LEU A 76 0.14 -1.98 9.27
C LEU A 76 0.83 -3.22 9.84
N SER A 77 1.62 -3.90 8.99
CA SER A 77 2.31 -5.13 9.37
C SER A 77 3.52 -5.37 8.47
N TYR A 78 4.38 -6.31 8.86
CA TYR A 78 5.46 -6.80 8.01
C TYR A 78 5.71 -8.29 8.28
N ARG A 79 6.17 -9.02 7.27
CA ARG A 79 6.48 -10.45 7.34
C ARG A 79 7.68 -10.80 6.47
N VAL A 80 8.41 -11.84 6.88
CA VAL A 80 9.40 -12.52 6.05
C VAL A 80 8.90 -13.92 5.76
N LEU A 81 8.79 -14.29 4.49
CA LEU A 81 8.52 -15.66 4.08
C LEU A 81 9.79 -16.27 3.50
N ARG A 82 10.09 -17.51 3.89
CA ARG A 82 11.19 -18.31 3.32
C ARG A 82 10.63 -19.57 2.71
N GLY A 83 11.13 -19.93 1.54
CA GLY A 83 10.78 -21.16 0.83
C GLY A 83 11.98 -21.72 0.06
N THR A 84 11.69 -22.35 -1.07
CA THR A 84 12.66 -22.85 -2.05
C THR A 84 12.55 -22.04 -3.34
N PHE A 85 13.58 -22.03 -4.17
CA PHE A 85 13.54 -21.49 -5.53
C PHE A 85 13.74 -22.63 -6.55
N SER A 86 13.07 -22.54 -7.69
CA SER A 86 12.96 -23.61 -8.68
C SER A 86 13.94 -23.47 -9.84
N ASN A 87 14.41 -22.26 -10.11
CA ASN A 87 15.35 -21.93 -11.18
C ASN A 87 16.09 -20.62 -10.85
N GLU A 88 16.86 -20.11 -11.81
CA GLU A 88 17.72 -18.97 -11.56
C GLU A 88 17.00 -17.62 -11.41
N ASP A 89 15.83 -17.50 -12.02
CA ASP A 89 14.97 -16.32 -11.99
C ASP A 89 13.95 -16.37 -10.85
N ASP A 90 13.93 -17.47 -10.09
CA ASP A 90 13.04 -17.67 -8.95
C ASP A 90 13.68 -17.12 -7.65
N TYR A 91 12.87 -17.00 -6.61
CA TYR A 91 13.23 -16.44 -5.31
C TYR A 91 12.81 -17.36 -4.18
N ASN A 92 13.50 -17.28 -3.05
CA ASN A 92 13.20 -18.07 -1.87
C ASN A 92 12.98 -17.24 -0.61
N VAL A 93 13.14 -15.92 -0.67
CA VAL A 93 12.81 -15.01 0.42
C VAL A 93 11.90 -13.89 -0.08
N LEU A 94 10.82 -13.63 0.66
CA LEU A 94 9.91 -12.51 0.42
C LEU A 94 9.84 -11.58 1.63
N PHE A 95 9.93 -10.28 1.38
CA PHE A 95 9.61 -9.22 2.35
C PHE A 95 8.26 -8.65 2.04
N LEU A 96 7.30 -8.83 2.95
CA LEU A 96 5.97 -8.26 2.81
C LEU A 96 5.87 -7.10 3.78
N VAL A 97 5.52 -5.92 3.28
CA VAL A 97 5.19 -4.74 4.10
C VAL A 97 3.79 -4.30 3.73
N GLU A 98 2.90 -4.26 4.72
CA GLU A 98 1.48 -3.97 4.55
C GLU A 98 1.18 -2.51 4.85
N TYR A 99 0.40 -1.89 3.99
CA TYR A 99 -0.05 -0.51 4.05
C TYR A 99 -1.58 -0.46 4.02
N PRO A 100 -2.20 0.56 4.63
CA PRO A 100 -3.65 0.65 4.68
C PRO A 100 -4.31 0.82 3.31
N ASN A 101 -3.63 1.45 2.35
CA ASN A 101 -4.12 1.73 1.00
C ASN A 101 -2.96 2.22 0.10
N LEU A 102 -3.23 2.45 -1.19
CA LEU A 102 -2.23 2.94 -2.15
C LEU A 102 -1.72 4.35 -1.82
N ALA A 103 -2.53 5.22 -1.24
CA ALA A 103 -2.13 6.60 -0.93
C ALA A 103 -1.02 6.66 0.13
N ALA A 104 -0.85 5.60 0.93
CA ALA A 104 0.28 5.49 1.85
C ALA A 104 1.64 5.40 1.15
N LEU A 105 1.67 5.05 -0.14
CA LEU A 105 2.88 4.98 -0.96
C LEU A 105 3.19 6.30 -1.68
N ASP A 106 2.27 7.28 -1.64
CA ASP A 106 2.48 8.56 -2.28
C ASP A 106 3.54 9.37 -1.51
N PRO A 107 4.42 10.11 -2.22
CA PRO A 107 5.43 10.95 -1.57
C PRO A 107 4.79 11.97 -0.63
N ASN A 108 5.16 11.92 0.65
CA ASN A 108 4.67 12.85 1.66
C ASN A 108 5.82 13.32 2.55
N PRO A 109 6.12 14.64 2.61
CA PRO A 109 7.24 15.15 3.40
C PRO A 109 7.23 14.77 4.89
N ALA A 110 6.06 14.68 5.51
CA ALA A 110 5.94 14.30 6.92
C ALA A 110 6.23 12.81 7.13
N THR A 111 5.72 11.96 6.23
CA THR A 111 6.00 10.51 6.24
C THR A 111 7.49 10.25 5.94
N GLU A 112 8.06 10.94 4.97
CA GLU A 112 9.48 10.85 4.63
C GLU A 112 10.39 11.28 5.79
N ALA A 113 10.03 12.34 6.51
CA ALA A 113 10.76 12.78 7.70
C ALA A 113 10.77 11.69 8.79
N LYS A 114 9.64 11.00 9.01
CA LYS A 114 9.57 9.86 9.95
C LYS A 114 10.45 8.70 9.49
N TRP A 115 10.36 8.29 8.22
CA TRP A 115 11.23 7.25 7.67
C TRP A 115 12.71 7.59 7.77
N LYS A 116 13.08 8.84 7.51
CA LYS A 116 14.44 9.34 7.68
C LYS A 116 14.89 9.24 9.13
N ALA A 117 14.07 9.70 10.08
CA ALA A 117 14.40 9.65 11.50
C ALA A 117 14.63 8.20 12.00
N ILE A 118 13.80 7.24 11.57
CA ILE A 118 13.98 5.83 11.90
C ILE A 118 15.31 5.31 11.33
N ARG A 119 15.59 5.59 10.04
CA ARG A 119 16.83 5.16 9.38
C ARG A 119 18.06 5.74 10.06
N ASP A 120 18.07 7.05 10.31
CA ASP A 120 19.20 7.73 10.96
C ASP A 120 19.44 7.17 12.37
N GLY A 121 18.37 6.94 13.14
CA GLY A 121 18.45 6.34 14.46
C GLY A 121 19.03 4.92 14.44
N LEU A 122 18.68 4.10 13.44
CA LEU A 122 19.26 2.77 13.28
C LEU A 122 20.70 2.80 12.78
N VAL A 123 21.04 3.71 11.87
CA VAL A 123 22.42 3.90 11.42
C VAL A 123 23.33 4.30 12.58
N ALA A 124 22.85 5.21 13.45
CA ALA A 124 23.59 5.58 14.66
C ALA A 124 23.80 4.35 15.58
N LYS A 125 22.74 3.53 15.80
CA LYS A 125 22.84 2.30 16.60
C LYS A 125 23.76 1.24 15.99
N LEU A 126 23.86 1.18 14.66
CA LEU A 126 24.74 0.27 13.94
C LEU A 126 26.23 0.68 13.99
N GLY A 127 26.53 1.89 14.50
CA GLY A 127 27.88 2.43 14.56
C GLY A 127 28.26 3.28 13.35
N GLY A 128 27.27 3.82 12.63
CA GLY A 128 27.46 4.80 11.57
C GLY A 128 27.28 4.26 10.14
N PRO A 129 27.39 5.15 9.14
CA PRO A 129 27.09 4.84 7.74
C PRO A 129 28.04 3.81 7.12
N ASP A 130 29.30 3.75 7.57
CA ASP A 130 30.28 2.79 7.06
C ASP A 130 29.92 1.35 7.42
N LYS A 131 29.38 1.13 8.62
CA LYS A 131 28.87 -0.19 9.05
C LYS A 131 27.64 -0.60 8.25
N LEU A 132 26.73 0.34 7.98
CA LEU A 132 25.59 0.08 7.08
C LEU A 132 26.06 -0.29 5.67
N LYS A 133 27.04 0.44 5.14
CA LYS A 133 27.61 0.16 3.82
C LYS A 133 28.24 -1.24 3.78
N ALA A 134 29.05 -1.59 4.76
CA ALA A 134 29.66 -2.92 4.86
C ALA A 134 28.61 -4.04 4.93
N MET A 135 27.57 -3.87 5.74
CA MET A 135 26.43 -4.80 5.80
C MET A 135 25.75 -4.96 4.43
N ARG A 136 25.46 -3.86 3.73
CA ARG A 136 24.84 -3.90 2.40
C ARG A 136 25.71 -4.62 1.36
N THR A 137 27.00 -4.36 1.36
CA THR A 137 27.95 -5.08 0.49
C THR A 137 28.02 -6.56 0.83
N GLY A 138 28.00 -6.92 2.12
CA GLY A 138 27.91 -8.31 2.56
C GLY A 138 26.64 -9.00 2.07
N LEU A 139 25.49 -8.31 2.14
CA LEU A 139 24.23 -8.79 1.60
C LEU A 139 24.31 -9.05 0.09
N GLU A 140 24.87 -8.13 -0.68
CA GLU A 140 25.03 -8.27 -2.15
C GLU A 140 25.87 -9.50 -2.54
N ALA A 141 26.81 -9.91 -1.69
CA ALA A 141 27.62 -11.11 -1.93
C ALA A 141 26.83 -12.43 -1.73
N ILE A 142 25.74 -12.40 -0.95
CA ILE A 142 25.00 -13.60 -0.54
C ILE A 142 23.57 -13.67 -1.08
N ARG A 143 23.16 -12.70 -1.91
CA ARG A 143 21.82 -12.68 -2.51
C ARG A 143 21.75 -11.91 -3.83
N THR A 144 20.74 -12.24 -4.63
CA THR A 144 20.26 -11.47 -5.78
C THR A 144 18.90 -10.87 -5.45
N TYR A 145 18.71 -9.58 -5.70
CA TYR A 145 17.41 -8.93 -5.59
C TYR A 145 16.66 -9.08 -6.91
N GLN A 146 15.57 -9.86 -6.90
CA GLN A 146 14.79 -10.15 -8.11
C GLN A 146 13.77 -9.06 -8.44
N GLY A 147 13.51 -8.15 -7.50
CA GLY A 147 12.67 -6.98 -7.71
C GLY A 147 11.63 -6.76 -6.61
N GLU A 148 10.71 -5.83 -6.88
CA GLU A 148 9.60 -5.49 -6.00
C GLU A 148 8.28 -5.55 -6.75
N LYS A 149 7.21 -5.90 -6.04
CA LYS A 149 5.84 -5.77 -6.54
C LYS A 149 5.00 -5.00 -5.55
N VAL A 150 4.11 -4.15 -6.06
CA VAL A 150 2.98 -3.63 -5.30
C VAL A 150 1.78 -4.51 -5.61
N MET A 151 1.18 -5.09 -4.57
CA MET A 151 -0.01 -5.92 -4.67
C MET A 151 -1.09 -5.37 -3.75
N ARG A 152 -2.35 -5.67 -4.07
CA ARG A 152 -3.49 -5.33 -3.21
C ARG A 152 -4.18 -6.61 -2.77
N ASP A 153 -4.56 -6.67 -1.51
CA ASP A 153 -5.46 -7.71 -1.03
C ASP A 153 -6.83 -7.56 -1.69
N VAL A 154 -7.35 -8.65 -2.24
CA VAL A 154 -8.64 -8.67 -2.94
C VAL A 154 -9.52 -9.71 -2.28
N VAL A 155 -10.53 -9.23 -1.56
CA VAL A 155 -11.54 -10.10 -0.95
C VAL A 155 -12.59 -10.44 -1.99
N VAL A 156 -12.72 -11.71 -2.32
CA VAL A 156 -13.77 -12.23 -3.22
C VAL A 156 -15.01 -12.55 -2.40
N LYS A 157 -16.18 -12.05 -2.82
CA LYS A 157 -17.48 -12.27 -2.18
C LYS A 157 -18.10 -13.60 -2.61
#